data_AF-A0AAD6MD51-F1
#
_entry.id   AF-A0AAD6MD51-F1
#
_cell.length_a   1.000
_cell.length_b   1.000
_cell.length_c   1.000
_cell.angle_alpha   90.00
_cell.angle_beta   90.00
_cell.angle_gamma   90.00
#
_symmetry.space_group_name_H-M   'P 1'
#
loop_
_entity.id
_entity.type
_entity.pdbx_description
1 polymer ?
#
loop_
_entity_poly.entity_id
_entity_poly.type
_entity_poly.pdbx_seq_one_letter_code
_entity_poly.pdbx_strand_id
1 'polypeptide(L)'
;MRSPQPHRSGGDTQQHFQSTVSVQKLKRFNSLILVFRFAAFCFSLASAVFMLTNSRGSDSLHWYNFDAFRYVVAANAIVAIYSLFEMAASVWEISRNATLFPEICQVWFDFGHDQVFAYLLLSANTAGTELARTLKDTCTDNKAFCVQSDIAIVLGFAGFLFLGTSSLFSGFRVIRLILNWTRMSKEASNGDHNSAAKAPPTPSPLRFSKFFQSNMRILITGGAGFIGSHLVDRLMENEKNEVIVADNYFTGSKDNLKKWIGHPRFELIRHDVTEPLLVEVDQIYHLACPASPIFYKYNPVKTIKTNVIGTLNMLGLAKRVGARILLTSTSEVYGDPLIHPQNESYWGNVNPIGVRSCYDEGKRVAETLMFDYHRQHGIEIRIARIFNTYGPRMNIDDGRVVSNFIAQAIRNEPLTVQAPGTQTRSFCYVSDMVDGLIRLMEGENTGPINIGNPGEFTMIELAETVKELINPEVKIISVENTPDDPRQRKPDITKAKELLGWEPKIKLRDGLPLMEEDFRQRLGVPRKN
;
A
#
# COMPACT_ATOMS: atom_id res chain seq x y z
N MET A 1 15.60 48.58 -0.54
CA MET A 1 14.92 47.94 -1.68
C MET A 1 13.96 46.90 -1.15
N ARG A 2 12.75 46.85 -1.72
CA ARG A 2 11.53 46.29 -1.11
C ARG A 2 11.61 44.81 -0.72
N SER A 3 11.11 44.53 0.47
CA SER A 3 10.74 43.21 1.01
C SER A 3 9.54 42.60 0.31
N PRO A 4 9.39 41.27 0.37
CA PRO A 4 8.06 40.67 0.50
C PRO A 4 7.94 39.82 1.78
N GLN A 5 6.80 39.98 2.45
CA GLN A 5 6.35 39.22 3.62
C GLN A 5 5.66 37.89 3.21
N PRO A 6 5.40 36.97 4.17
CA PRO A 6 5.14 35.55 3.93
C PRO A 6 3.65 35.20 3.80
N HIS A 7 3.33 34.20 2.96
CA HIS A 7 2.01 33.55 2.97
C HIS A 7 2.00 32.35 3.93
N ARG A 8 1.08 32.39 4.89
CA ARG A 8 0.63 31.26 5.73
C ARG A 8 -0.52 30.51 5.05
N SER A 9 -0.43 29.19 5.02
CA SER A 9 -1.49 28.16 5.13
C SER A 9 -0.80 26.81 4.88
N GLY A 10 -0.80 25.78 5.73
CA GLY A 10 -1.91 25.22 6.50
C GLY A 10 -2.33 23.90 5.84
N GLY A 11 -2.10 22.77 6.52
CA GLY A 11 -2.94 21.56 6.43
C GLY A 11 -2.55 20.43 5.46
N ASP A 12 -2.79 19.21 5.94
CA ASP A 12 -3.02 17.93 5.25
C ASP A 12 -1.81 17.09 4.84
N THR A 13 -1.46 16.01 5.54
CA THR A 13 -2.22 14.77 5.87
C THR A 13 -2.78 14.04 4.64
N GLN A 14 -1.90 13.19 4.09
CA GLN A 14 -2.15 11.92 3.37
C GLN A 14 -3.41 11.82 2.48
N GLN A 15 -3.22 11.96 1.16
CA GLN A 15 -4.08 11.38 0.13
C GLN A 15 -3.32 10.28 -0.64
N HIS A 16 -3.90 9.08 -0.69
CA HIS A 16 -3.49 7.98 -1.57
C HIS A 16 -3.35 8.48 -3.01
N PHE A 17 -2.17 8.28 -3.61
CA PHE A 17 -1.88 8.62 -4.99
C PHE A 17 -2.45 7.56 -5.93
N GLN A 18 -3.77 7.37 -5.92
CA GLN A 18 -4.44 7.05 -7.19
C GLN A 18 -4.07 8.20 -8.12
N SER A 19 -3.44 7.92 -9.27
CA SER A 19 -3.06 8.89 -10.31
C SER A 19 -3.85 10.18 -10.15
N THR A 20 -3.21 11.26 -9.69
CA THR A 20 -3.89 12.53 -9.38
C THR A 20 -4.75 13.02 -10.55
N VAL A 21 -4.36 12.63 -11.78
CA VAL A 21 -5.11 12.84 -13.01
C VAL A 21 -6.39 12.00 -13.10
N SER A 22 -6.42 10.74 -12.65
CA SER A 22 -7.61 9.88 -12.70
C SER A 22 -8.64 10.22 -11.59
N VAL A 23 -8.18 10.55 -10.37
CA VAL A 23 -9.06 10.94 -9.25
C VAL A 23 -9.61 12.34 -9.44
N GLN A 24 -8.81 13.31 -9.89
CA GLN A 24 -9.32 14.64 -10.22
C GLN A 24 -10.30 14.56 -11.38
N LYS A 25 -10.07 13.71 -12.38
CA LYS A 25 -11.05 13.47 -13.45
C LYS A 25 -12.34 12.88 -12.88
N LEU A 26 -12.29 11.87 -12.01
CA LEU A 26 -13.49 11.27 -11.42
C LEU A 26 -14.26 12.26 -10.52
N LYS A 27 -13.58 13.02 -9.68
CA LYS A 27 -14.19 14.09 -8.85
C LYS A 27 -14.79 15.21 -9.69
N ARG A 28 -14.16 15.58 -10.82
CA ARG A 28 -14.73 16.53 -11.78
C ARG A 28 -16.01 15.99 -12.40
N PHE A 29 -16.06 14.71 -12.76
CA PHE A 29 -17.26 14.08 -13.31
C PHE A 29 -18.41 14.06 -12.29
N ASN A 30 -18.16 13.61 -11.06
CA ASN A 30 -19.20 13.60 -10.02
C ASN A 30 -19.67 15.01 -9.63
N SER A 31 -18.76 16.00 -9.63
CA SER A 31 -19.13 17.41 -9.41
C SER A 31 -19.98 17.95 -10.55
N LEU A 32 -19.71 17.55 -11.80
CA LEU A 32 -20.49 17.96 -12.96
C LEU A 32 -21.91 17.38 -12.92
N ILE A 33 -22.04 16.11 -12.55
CA ILE A 33 -23.34 15.44 -12.35
C ILE A 33 -24.15 16.17 -11.25
N LEU A 34 -23.52 16.52 -10.13
CA LEU A 34 -24.16 17.30 -9.07
C LEU A 34 -24.68 18.65 -9.56
N VAL A 35 -23.92 19.38 -10.37
CA VAL A 35 -24.34 20.68 -10.94
C VAL A 35 -25.56 20.51 -11.84
N PHE A 36 -25.57 19.48 -12.69
CA PHE A 36 -26.71 19.22 -13.58
C PHE A 36 -27.97 18.79 -12.81
N ARG A 37 -27.83 17.96 -11.77
CA ARG A 37 -28.93 17.58 -10.87
C ARG A 37 -29.48 18.78 -10.11
N PHE A 38 -28.61 19.68 -9.65
CA PHE A 38 -29.02 20.94 -9.02
C PHE A 38 -29.80 21.86 -9.98
N ALA A 39 -29.33 21.99 -11.22
CA ALA A 39 -30.07 22.74 -12.23
C ALA A 39 -31.45 22.10 -12.50
N ALA A 40 -31.50 20.78 -12.70
CA ALA A 40 -32.76 20.06 -12.91
C ALA A 40 -33.74 20.24 -11.73
N PHE A 41 -33.25 20.20 -10.49
CA PHE A 41 -34.03 20.50 -9.29
C PHE A 41 -34.61 21.92 -9.34
N CYS A 42 -33.78 22.94 -9.57
CA CYS A 42 -34.22 24.34 -9.59
C CYS A 42 -35.29 24.58 -10.66
N PHE A 43 -35.09 24.08 -11.87
CA PHE A 43 -36.03 24.28 -12.98
C PHE A 43 -37.34 23.52 -12.80
N SER A 44 -37.28 22.26 -12.33
CA SER A 44 -38.49 21.46 -12.08
C SER A 44 -39.29 22.02 -10.89
N LEU A 45 -38.61 22.42 -9.82
CA LEU A 45 -39.26 23.06 -8.69
C LEU A 45 -39.89 24.40 -9.08
N ALA A 46 -39.18 25.23 -9.84
CA ALA A 46 -39.72 26.49 -10.34
C ALA A 46 -40.96 26.28 -11.21
N SER A 47 -40.95 25.31 -12.14
CA SER A 47 -42.11 24.96 -12.96
C SER A 47 -43.32 24.57 -12.09
N ALA A 48 -43.14 23.66 -11.13
CA ALA A 48 -44.21 23.20 -10.26
C ALA A 48 -44.77 24.34 -9.37
N VAL A 49 -43.88 25.11 -8.74
CA VAL A 49 -44.27 26.25 -7.89
C VAL A 49 -45.00 27.31 -8.70
N PHE A 50 -44.50 27.65 -9.89
CA PHE A 50 -45.09 28.69 -10.72
C PHE A 50 -46.54 28.35 -11.11
N MET A 51 -46.78 27.09 -11.50
CA MET A 51 -48.14 26.59 -11.76
C MET A 51 -49.04 26.60 -10.52
N LEU A 52 -48.53 26.16 -9.36
CA LEU A 52 -49.29 26.17 -8.11
C LEU A 52 -49.66 27.60 -7.68
N THR A 53 -48.77 28.57 -7.88
CA THR A 53 -48.99 29.98 -7.51
C THR A 53 -49.93 30.74 -8.46
N ASN A 54 -50.12 30.25 -9.69
CA ASN A 54 -51.05 30.80 -10.70
C ASN A 54 -52.55 30.58 -10.31
N SER A 55 -52.84 29.93 -9.19
CA SER A 55 -54.22 29.59 -8.79
C SER A 55 -54.99 30.68 -8.02
N ARG A 56 -54.44 31.89 -7.83
CA ARG A 56 -55.00 32.92 -6.91
C ARG A 56 -55.72 34.11 -7.59
N GLY A 57 -56.59 33.86 -8.57
CA GLY A 57 -57.50 34.85 -9.16
C GLY A 57 -58.93 34.32 -9.23
N SER A 58 -59.93 35.10 -8.81
CA SER A 58 -61.30 34.62 -8.51
C SER A 58 -62.18 34.25 -9.71
N ASP A 59 -61.79 34.56 -10.95
CA ASP A 59 -62.64 34.36 -12.15
C ASP A 59 -61.86 33.83 -13.38
N SER A 60 -60.68 33.23 -13.18
CA SER A 60 -59.79 32.79 -14.28
C SER A 60 -59.62 31.28 -14.36
N LEU A 61 -59.50 30.73 -15.58
CA LEU A 61 -59.15 29.33 -15.83
C LEU A 61 -58.04 28.85 -14.90
N HIS A 62 -58.26 27.71 -14.22
CA HIS A 62 -57.27 27.12 -13.35
C HIS A 62 -56.58 25.92 -14.01
N TRP A 63 -55.29 25.75 -13.72
CA TRP A 63 -54.49 24.66 -14.26
C TRP A 63 -55.01 23.28 -13.84
N TYR A 64 -55.62 23.15 -12.65
CA TYR A 64 -56.13 21.87 -12.15
C TYR A 64 -57.38 21.37 -12.90
N ASN A 65 -58.02 22.24 -13.70
CA ASN A 65 -59.15 21.85 -14.54
C ASN A 65 -58.73 21.03 -15.77
N PHE A 66 -57.43 20.98 -16.07
CA PHE A 66 -56.90 20.33 -17.26
C PHE A 66 -55.95 19.19 -16.93
N ASP A 67 -56.21 18.02 -17.50
CA ASP A 67 -55.42 16.80 -17.28
C ASP A 67 -53.95 16.98 -17.65
N ALA A 68 -53.67 17.64 -18.78
CA ALA A 68 -52.31 17.87 -19.24
C ALA A 68 -51.53 18.79 -18.29
N PHE A 69 -52.15 19.85 -17.77
CA PHE A 69 -51.48 20.73 -16.80
C PHE A 69 -51.33 20.08 -15.43
N ARG A 70 -52.29 19.27 -14.97
CA ARG A 70 -52.11 18.42 -13.78
C ARG A 70 -50.92 17.49 -13.93
N TYR A 71 -50.75 16.91 -15.12
CA TYR A 71 -49.61 16.05 -15.43
C TYR A 71 -48.28 16.82 -15.43
N VAL A 72 -48.24 18.03 -16.02
CA VAL A 72 -47.05 18.93 -15.97
C VAL A 72 -46.66 19.22 -14.52
N VAL A 73 -47.62 19.60 -13.66
CA VAL A 73 -47.35 19.92 -12.25
C VAL A 73 -46.84 18.68 -11.50
N ALA A 74 -47.53 17.54 -11.66
CA ALA A 74 -47.15 16.31 -10.99
C ALA A 74 -45.76 15.82 -11.41
N ALA A 75 -45.47 15.81 -12.71
CA ALA A 75 -44.17 15.41 -13.24
C ALA A 75 -43.04 16.30 -12.71
N ASN A 76 -43.20 17.62 -12.77
CA ASN A 76 -42.20 18.56 -12.28
C ASN A 76 -41.99 18.46 -10.76
N ALA A 77 -43.05 18.24 -9.99
CA ALA A 77 -42.96 18.04 -8.53
C ALA A 77 -42.24 16.72 -8.18
N ILE A 78 -42.58 15.62 -8.85
CA ILE A 78 -41.91 14.32 -8.68
C ILE A 78 -40.41 14.43 -9.00
N VAL A 79 -40.07 15.07 -10.12
CA VAL A 79 -38.66 15.22 -10.53
C VAL A 79 -37.89 16.17 -9.63
N ALA A 80 -38.52 17.22 -9.09
CA ALA A 80 -37.90 18.06 -8.08
C ALA A 80 -37.55 17.25 -6.80
N ILE A 81 -38.49 16.43 -6.28
CA ILE A 81 -38.22 15.59 -5.10
C ILE A 81 -37.11 14.58 -5.38
N TYR A 82 -37.17 13.91 -6.53
CA TYR A 82 -36.14 12.96 -6.96
C TYR A 82 -34.77 13.64 -7.08
N SER A 83 -34.70 14.78 -7.76
CA SER A 83 -33.44 15.51 -7.98
C SER A 83 -32.82 15.98 -6.65
N LEU A 84 -33.65 16.34 -5.67
CA LEU A 84 -33.19 16.69 -4.31
C LEU A 84 -32.55 15.49 -3.60
N PHE A 85 -33.16 14.31 -3.68
CA PHE A 85 -32.60 13.08 -3.13
C PHE A 85 -31.26 12.72 -3.80
N GLU A 86 -31.22 12.75 -5.13
CA GLU A 86 -30.02 12.45 -5.89
C GLU A 86 -28.88 13.45 -5.65
N MET A 87 -29.19 14.72 -5.43
CA MET A 87 -28.20 15.71 -4.99
C MET A 87 -27.60 15.34 -3.64
N ALA A 88 -28.43 14.95 -2.67
CA ALA A 88 -27.94 14.52 -1.35
C ALA A 88 -27.04 13.28 -1.46
N ALA A 89 -27.42 12.32 -2.31
CA ALA A 89 -26.61 11.15 -2.62
C ALA A 89 -25.26 11.53 -3.28
N SER A 90 -25.27 12.45 -4.24
CA SER A 90 -24.04 12.94 -4.89
C SER A 90 -23.12 13.70 -3.91
N VAL A 91 -23.68 14.51 -3.01
CA VAL A 91 -22.91 15.18 -1.95
C VAL A 91 -22.30 14.17 -0.97
N TRP A 92 -23.05 13.12 -0.62
CA TRP A 92 -22.54 12.02 0.19
C TRP A 92 -21.36 11.32 -0.51
N GLU A 93 -21.50 10.97 -1.78
CA GLU A 93 -20.46 10.32 -2.58
C GLU A 93 -19.17 11.17 -2.64
N ILE A 94 -19.32 12.48 -2.86
CA ILE A 94 -18.19 13.42 -2.94
C ILE A 94 -17.51 13.61 -1.58
N SER A 95 -18.28 13.67 -0.48
CA SER A 95 -17.74 13.96 0.85
C SER A 95 -17.10 12.76 1.54
N ARG A 96 -17.68 11.56 1.37
CA ARG A 96 -17.21 10.32 2.01
C ARG A 96 -16.30 9.47 1.12
N ASN A 97 -16.13 9.82 -0.16
CA ASN A 97 -15.49 8.98 -1.18
C ASN A 97 -16.06 7.54 -1.19
N ALA A 98 -17.36 7.39 -0.96
CA ALA A 98 -18.05 6.10 -0.89
C ALA A 98 -19.48 6.22 -1.44
N THR A 99 -19.93 5.23 -2.22
CA THR A 99 -21.29 5.16 -2.76
C THR A 99 -22.29 4.65 -1.71
N LEU A 100 -23.57 4.98 -1.86
CA LEU A 100 -24.65 4.49 -0.97
C LEU A 100 -24.91 2.99 -1.18
N PHE A 101 -24.86 2.54 -2.43
CA PHE A 101 -24.94 1.14 -2.83
C PHE A 101 -23.58 0.61 -3.30
N PRO A 102 -23.41 -0.72 -3.47
CA PRO A 102 -22.27 -1.25 -4.22
C PRO A 102 -22.12 -0.53 -5.57
N GLU A 103 -20.88 -0.21 -5.97
CA GLU A 103 -20.58 0.68 -7.11
C GLU A 103 -21.33 0.30 -8.41
N ILE A 104 -21.43 -1.01 -8.68
CA ILE A 104 -22.19 -1.54 -9.82
C ILE A 104 -23.67 -1.11 -9.74
N CYS A 105 -24.32 -1.35 -8.60
CA CYS A 105 -25.72 -1.01 -8.41
C CYS A 105 -25.95 0.50 -8.47
N GLN A 106 -25.06 1.30 -7.86
CA GLN A 106 -25.17 2.76 -7.86
C GLN A 106 -25.11 3.33 -9.28
N VAL A 107 -24.15 2.89 -10.10
CA VAL A 107 -23.94 3.42 -11.45
C VAL A 107 -25.12 3.09 -12.38
N TRP A 108 -25.71 1.90 -12.24
CA TRP A 108 -26.92 1.52 -12.99
C TRP A 108 -28.17 2.26 -12.49
N PHE A 109 -28.28 2.47 -11.19
CA PHE A 109 -29.37 3.22 -10.56
C PHE A 109 -29.38 4.68 -11.07
N ASP A 110 -28.25 5.38 -10.98
CA ASP A 110 -28.10 6.78 -11.42
C ASP A 110 -28.44 6.93 -12.91
N PHE A 111 -27.97 6.01 -13.75
CA PHE A 111 -28.23 6.05 -15.20
C PHE A 111 -29.71 5.80 -15.51
N GLY A 112 -30.30 4.73 -14.97
CA GLY A 112 -31.66 4.33 -15.28
C GLY A 112 -32.71 5.30 -14.77
N HIS A 113 -32.58 5.76 -13.52
CA HIS A 113 -33.55 6.67 -12.94
C HIS A 113 -33.49 8.08 -13.56
N ASP A 114 -32.29 8.62 -13.82
CA ASP A 114 -32.17 9.92 -14.49
C ASP A 114 -32.83 9.89 -15.89
N GLN A 115 -32.78 8.77 -16.62
CA GLN A 115 -33.49 8.61 -17.88
C GLN A 115 -35.01 8.62 -17.72
N VAL A 116 -35.52 7.78 -16.80
CA VAL A 116 -36.98 7.65 -16.58
C VAL A 116 -37.60 8.99 -16.22
N PHE A 117 -36.97 9.74 -15.30
CA PHE A 117 -37.48 11.02 -14.86
C PHE A 117 -37.27 12.14 -15.90
N ALA A 118 -36.23 12.07 -16.73
CA ALA A 118 -36.11 12.96 -17.88
C ALA A 118 -37.26 12.73 -18.88
N TYR A 119 -37.58 11.48 -19.22
CA TYR A 119 -38.71 11.17 -20.09
C TYR A 119 -40.07 11.54 -19.50
N LEU A 120 -40.21 11.44 -18.17
CA LEU A 120 -41.40 11.93 -17.46
C LEU A 120 -41.59 13.43 -17.70
N LEU A 121 -40.54 14.25 -17.55
CA LEU A 121 -40.60 15.69 -17.86
C LEU A 121 -40.89 15.93 -19.34
N LEU A 122 -40.21 15.23 -20.25
CA LEU A 122 -40.42 15.42 -21.69
C LEU A 122 -41.87 15.15 -22.09
N SER A 123 -42.43 14.02 -21.62
CA SER A 123 -43.81 13.64 -21.93
C SER A 123 -44.83 14.62 -21.36
N ALA A 124 -44.65 15.04 -20.10
CA ALA A 124 -45.57 15.96 -19.45
C ALA A 124 -45.56 17.35 -20.10
N ASN A 125 -44.37 17.91 -20.36
CA ASN A 125 -44.27 19.23 -20.98
C ASN A 125 -44.71 19.22 -22.46
N THR A 126 -44.56 18.10 -23.17
CA THR A 126 -45.11 17.94 -24.53
C THR A 126 -46.64 17.93 -24.51
N ALA A 127 -47.25 17.19 -23.58
CA ALA A 127 -48.71 17.19 -23.40
C ALA A 127 -49.24 18.57 -23.01
N GLY A 128 -48.53 19.28 -22.11
CA GLY A 128 -48.84 20.66 -21.74
C GLY A 128 -48.74 21.63 -22.92
N THR A 129 -47.72 21.48 -23.77
CA THR A 129 -47.53 22.32 -24.97
C THR A 129 -48.67 22.16 -25.95
N GLU A 130 -49.12 20.93 -26.18
CA GLU A 130 -50.21 20.67 -27.12
C GLU A 130 -51.52 21.28 -26.61
N LEU A 131 -51.83 21.12 -25.33
CA LEU A 131 -52.99 21.77 -24.73
C LEU A 131 -52.87 23.31 -24.79
N ALA A 132 -51.69 23.87 -24.49
CA ALA A 132 -51.46 25.31 -24.55
C ALA A 132 -51.70 25.88 -25.97
N ARG A 133 -51.35 25.12 -27.03
CA ARG A 133 -51.67 25.49 -28.41
C ARG A 133 -53.17 25.53 -28.68
N THR A 134 -53.92 24.53 -28.20
CA THR A 134 -55.37 24.50 -28.41
C THR A 134 -56.12 25.60 -27.65
N LEU A 135 -55.59 26.04 -26.50
CA LEU A 135 -56.17 27.11 -25.69
C LEU A 135 -55.80 28.52 -26.18
N LYS A 136 -54.90 28.64 -27.15
CA LYS A 136 -54.34 29.92 -27.60
C LYS A 136 -55.39 30.91 -28.12
N ASP A 137 -56.46 30.41 -28.73
CA ASP A 137 -57.58 31.22 -29.22
C ASP A 137 -58.52 31.66 -28.08
N THR A 138 -58.55 30.92 -26.97
CA THR A 138 -59.35 31.20 -25.77
C THR A 138 -58.62 32.11 -24.77
N CYS A 139 -57.31 32.31 -24.97
CA CYS A 139 -56.41 33.07 -24.08
C CYS A 139 -56.49 34.60 -24.22
N THR A 140 -57.35 35.15 -25.10
CA THR A 140 -57.45 36.60 -25.32
C THR A 140 -57.87 37.37 -24.07
N ASP A 141 -58.68 36.76 -23.21
CA ASP A 141 -59.24 37.39 -22.00
C ASP A 141 -58.40 37.15 -20.74
N ASN A 142 -57.51 36.15 -20.73
CA ASN A 142 -56.71 35.76 -19.54
C ASN A 142 -55.22 35.63 -19.87
N LYS A 143 -54.61 36.76 -20.28
CA LYS A 143 -53.20 36.84 -20.68
C LYS A 143 -52.23 36.30 -19.61
N ALA A 144 -52.56 36.43 -18.33
CA ALA A 144 -51.70 35.97 -17.24
C ALA A 144 -51.60 34.43 -17.19
N PHE A 145 -52.73 33.72 -17.27
CA PHE A 145 -52.77 32.25 -17.15
C PHE A 145 -51.95 31.57 -18.25
N CYS A 146 -52.10 32.01 -19.50
CA CYS A 146 -51.46 31.37 -20.65
C CYS A 146 -49.96 31.67 -20.71
N VAL A 147 -49.56 32.92 -20.45
CA VAL A 147 -48.14 33.28 -20.30
C VAL A 147 -47.50 32.48 -19.17
N GLN A 148 -48.22 32.31 -18.05
CA GLN A 148 -47.65 31.60 -16.92
C GLN A 148 -47.51 30.09 -17.16
N SER A 149 -48.47 29.49 -17.87
CA SER A 149 -48.42 28.09 -18.28
C SER A 149 -47.30 27.82 -19.28
N ASP A 150 -47.08 28.72 -20.25
CA ASP A 150 -45.96 28.63 -21.20
C ASP A 150 -44.61 28.72 -20.48
N ILE A 151 -44.46 29.65 -19.53
CA ILE A 151 -43.24 29.75 -18.71
C ILE A 151 -42.99 28.46 -17.93
N ALA A 152 -44.02 27.89 -17.30
CA ALA A 152 -43.89 26.65 -16.55
C ALA A 152 -43.47 25.46 -17.44
N ILE A 153 -44.04 25.35 -18.64
CA ILE A 153 -43.68 24.34 -19.63
C ILE A 153 -42.23 24.51 -20.08
N VAL A 154 -41.80 25.74 -20.37
CA VAL A 154 -40.40 26.04 -20.77
C VAL A 154 -39.43 25.69 -19.64
N LEU A 155 -39.75 26.02 -18.40
CA LEU A 155 -38.95 25.63 -17.24
C LEU A 155 -38.88 24.11 -17.09
N GLY A 156 -39.97 23.39 -17.35
CA GLY A 156 -39.99 21.93 -17.35
C GLY A 156 -39.11 21.31 -18.43
N PHE A 157 -39.08 21.89 -19.64
CA PHE A 157 -38.15 21.49 -20.70
C PHE A 157 -36.69 21.76 -20.34
N ALA A 158 -36.40 22.86 -19.65
CA ALA A 158 -35.06 23.12 -19.11
C ALA A 158 -34.67 22.05 -18.08
N GLY A 159 -35.59 21.68 -17.19
CA GLY A 159 -35.40 20.56 -16.24
C GLY A 159 -35.08 19.24 -16.95
N PHE A 160 -35.80 18.93 -18.04
CA PHE A 160 -35.54 17.76 -18.89
C PHE A 160 -34.12 17.79 -19.48
N LEU A 161 -33.69 18.93 -20.02
CA LEU A 161 -32.38 19.05 -20.65
C LEU A 161 -31.23 18.83 -19.64
N PHE A 162 -31.37 19.36 -18.43
CA PHE A 162 -30.37 19.18 -17.37
C PHE A 162 -30.36 17.77 -16.79
N LEU A 163 -31.53 17.15 -16.61
CA LEU A 163 -31.59 15.78 -16.12
C LEU A 163 -31.13 14.77 -17.19
N GLY A 164 -31.48 15.01 -18.46
CA GLY A 164 -31.00 14.22 -19.59
C GLY A 164 -29.49 14.32 -19.77
N THR A 165 -28.90 15.50 -19.57
CA THR A 165 -27.44 15.65 -19.58
C THR A 165 -26.77 14.97 -18.38
N SER A 166 -27.35 15.05 -17.17
CA SER A 166 -26.92 14.24 -16.02
C SER A 166 -26.89 12.75 -16.37
N SER A 167 -27.95 12.24 -16.98
CA SER A 167 -28.05 10.84 -17.42
C SER A 167 -26.95 10.44 -18.41
N LEU A 168 -26.60 11.31 -19.37
CA LEU A 168 -25.49 11.04 -20.30
C LEU A 168 -24.15 10.88 -19.59
N PHE A 169 -23.87 11.72 -18.59
CA PHE A 169 -22.66 11.60 -17.78
C PHE A 169 -22.67 10.34 -16.90
N SER A 170 -23.82 9.96 -16.34
CA SER A 170 -24.00 8.70 -15.63
C SER A 170 -23.82 7.49 -16.56
N GLY A 171 -24.31 7.55 -17.80
CA GLY A 171 -24.12 6.52 -18.82
C GLY A 171 -22.65 6.31 -19.21
N PHE A 172 -21.85 7.38 -19.20
CA PHE A 172 -20.40 7.27 -19.37
C PHE A 172 -19.74 6.47 -18.24
N ARG A 173 -20.22 6.60 -16.99
CA ARG A 173 -19.77 5.77 -15.85
C ARG A 173 -20.09 4.29 -16.10
N VAL A 174 -21.28 3.97 -16.60
CA VAL A 174 -21.70 2.60 -16.95
C VAL A 174 -20.76 2.02 -18.03
N ILE A 175 -20.52 2.75 -19.12
CA ILE A 175 -19.65 2.30 -20.22
C ILE A 175 -18.24 2.02 -19.70
N ARG A 176 -17.69 2.90 -18.85
CA ARG A 176 -16.36 2.72 -18.28
C ARG A 176 -16.30 1.47 -17.38
N LEU A 177 -17.35 1.21 -16.61
CA LEU A 177 -17.47 0.01 -15.79
C LEU A 177 -17.53 -1.26 -16.67
N ILE A 178 -18.29 -1.24 -17.77
CA ILE A 178 -18.38 -2.35 -18.74
C ILE A 178 -17.02 -2.57 -19.44
N LEU A 179 -16.31 -1.51 -19.84
CA LEU A 179 -15.00 -1.62 -20.47
C LEU A 179 -13.95 -2.21 -19.52
N ASN A 180 -13.98 -1.82 -18.24
CA ASN A 180 -13.11 -2.41 -17.23
C ASN A 180 -13.49 -3.88 -16.99
N TRP A 181 -14.79 -4.20 -16.90
CA TRP A 181 -15.29 -5.56 -16.74
C TRP A 181 -14.92 -6.46 -17.92
N THR A 182 -15.05 -5.98 -19.16
CA THR A 182 -14.66 -6.73 -20.36
C THR A 182 -13.16 -6.89 -20.48
N ARG A 183 -12.36 -5.93 -19.97
CA ARG A 183 -10.90 -6.10 -19.86
C ARG A 183 -10.55 -7.20 -18.85
N MET A 184 -11.17 -7.16 -17.67
CA MET A 184 -11.00 -8.20 -16.64
C MET A 184 -11.53 -9.56 -17.11
N SER A 185 -12.63 -9.59 -17.85
CA SER A 185 -13.23 -10.81 -18.39
C SER A 185 -12.43 -11.38 -19.56
N LYS A 186 -11.80 -10.55 -20.40
CA LYS A 186 -10.82 -11.02 -21.41
C LYS A 186 -9.56 -11.56 -20.76
N GLU A 187 -9.11 -10.96 -19.66
CA GLU A 187 -8.01 -11.48 -18.84
C GLU A 187 -8.39 -12.79 -18.14
N ALA A 188 -9.68 -13.01 -17.83
CA ALA A 188 -10.18 -14.23 -17.20
C ALA A 188 -10.60 -15.35 -18.18
N SER A 189 -11.06 -15.02 -19.40
CA SER A 189 -11.54 -16.01 -20.40
C SER A 189 -10.47 -16.42 -21.41
N ASN A 190 -9.36 -15.67 -21.57
CA ASN A 190 -8.19 -16.13 -22.32
C ASN A 190 -7.30 -17.08 -21.48
N GLY A 191 -7.95 -18.01 -20.78
CA GLY A 191 -7.32 -19.22 -20.27
C GLY A 191 -7.24 -20.30 -21.36
N ASP A 192 -6.92 -19.92 -22.60
CA ASP A 192 -6.73 -20.84 -23.70
C ASP A 192 -5.24 -20.91 -24.07
N HIS A 193 -4.74 -22.14 -24.06
CA HIS A 193 -3.36 -22.53 -24.25
C HIS A 193 -2.81 -22.06 -25.60
N ASN A 194 -2.08 -20.93 -25.66
CA ASN A 194 -0.93 -20.72 -26.57
C ASN A 194 -0.36 -19.29 -26.65
N SER A 195 -0.87 -18.28 -25.92
CA SER A 195 -0.11 -17.04 -25.76
C SER A 195 0.71 -17.09 -24.47
N ALA A 196 1.93 -17.64 -24.57
CA ALA A 196 2.97 -17.22 -23.64
C ALA A 196 2.94 -15.69 -23.64
N ALA A 197 2.60 -15.08 -22.49
CA ALA A 197 2.88 -13.67 -22.29
C ALA A 197 4.32 -13.47 -22.75
N LYS A 198 4.53 -12.73 -23.85
CA LYS A 198 5.88 -12.49 -24.37
C LYS A 198 6.70 -12.10 -23.15
N ALA A 199 7.70 -12.91 -22.83
CA ALA A 199 8.63 -12.59 -21.76
C ALA A 199 9.03 -11.12 -21.98
N PRO A 200 9.09 -10.30 -20.91
CA PRO A 200 9.61 -8.95 -21.05
C PRO A 200 10.89 -9.05 -21.89
N PRO A 201 11.05 -8.19 -22.92
CA PRO A 201 12.21 -8.27 -23.80
C PRO A 201 13.45 -8.38 -22.92
N THR A 202 14.29 -9.38 -23.20
CA THR A 202 15.54 -9.53 -22.46
C THR A 202 16.24 -8.18 -22.45
N PRO A 203 16.76 -7.72 -21.30
CA PRO A 203 17.47 -6.46 -21.23
C PRO A 203 18.48 -6.42 -22.36
N SER A 204 18.52 -5.33 -23.12
CA SER A 204 19.38 -5.28 -24.30
C SER A 204 20.82 -5.63 -23.90
N PRO A 205 21.60 -6.33 -24.74
CA PRO A 205 23.04 -6.53 -24.49
C PRO A 205 23.77 -5.19 -24.31
N LEU A 206 23.18 -4.11 -24.83
CA LEU A 206 23.67 -2.74 -24.72
C LEU A 206 23.41 -2.08 -23.35
N ARG A 207 22.56 -2.65 -22.48
CA ARG A 207 22.43 -2.22 -21.07
C ARG A 207 23.77 -2.36 -20.31
N PHE A 208 24.66 -3.24 -20.78
CA PHE A 208 26.01 -3.44 -20.27
C PHE A 208 27.10 -2.80 -21.15
N SER A 209 26.74 -1.95 -22.13
CA SER A 209 27.73 -1.35 -23.02
C SER A 209 28.64 -0.38 -22.26
N LYS A 210 29.95 -0.49 -22.47
CA LYS A 210 31.01 0.29 -21.80
C LYS A 210 30.92 1.81 -22.01
N PHE A 211 30.10 2.29 -22.96
CA PHE A 211 30.08 3.70 -23.37
C PHE A 211 29.12 4.59 -22.58
N PHE A 212 28.21 4.01 -21.79
CA PHE A 212 27.45 4.67 -20.74
C PHE A 212 27.41 3.70 -19.55
N GLN A 213 28.34 3.82 -18.60
CA GLN A 213 28.15 3.15 -17.31
C GLN A 213 27.05 3.93 -16.57
N SER A 214 25.79 3.63 -16.90
CA SER A 214 24.65 4.13 -16.13
C SER A 214 24.81 3.69 -14.69
N ASN A 215 24.63 4.62 -13.75
CA ASN A 215 24.62 4.27 -12.35
C ASN A 215 23.58 3.16 -12.10
N MET A 216 23.94 2.13 -11.32
CA MET A 216 23.04 1.07 -10.91
C MET A 216 22.05 1.65 -9.89
N ARG A 217 20.77 1.69 -10.24
CA ARG A 217 19.72 2.22 -9.36
C ARG A 217 19.17 1.10 -8.49
N ILE A 218 19.31 1.25 -7.18
CA ILE A 218 19.01 0.19 -6.22
C ILE A 218 17.95 0.69 -5.24
N LEU A 219 16.81 0.00 -5.19
CA LEU A 219 15.79 0.22 -4.17
C LEU A 219 16.04 -0.69 -2.96
N ILE A 220 16.05 -0.12 -1.76
CA ILE A 220 16.05 -0.86 -0.51
C ILE A 220 14.77 -0.53 0.27
N THR A 221 13.84 -1.47 0.32
CA THR A 221 12.69 -1.34 1.22
C THR A 221 13.09 -1.77 2.63
N GLY A 222 12.71 -1.04 3.68
CA GLY A 222 13.18 -1.31 5.05
C GLY A 222 14.65 -0.88 5.27
N GLY A 223 15.17 0.00 4.42
CA GLY A 223 16.56 0.45 4.45
C GLY A 223 16.93 1.30 5.67
N ALA A 224 15.96 1.85 6.42
CA ALA A 224 16.22 2.57 7.67
C ALA A 224 16.29 1.64 8.90
N GLY A 225 16.07 0.34 8.70
CA GLY A 225 16.20 -0.69 9.74
C GLY A 225 17.65 -1.08 10.05
N PHE A 226 17.81 -2.07 10.93
CA PHE A 226 19.11 -2.59 11.35
C PHE A 226 19.96 -3.08 10.16
N ILE A 227 19.62 -4.23 9.56
CA ILE A 227 20.39 -4.78 8.41
C ILE A 227 20.36 -3.82 7.22
N GLY A 228 19.19 -3.22 6.94
CA GLY A 228 19.00 -2.33 5.80
C GLY A 228 19.96 -1.13 5.80
N SER A 229 20.21 -0.50 6.94
CA SER A 229 21.09 0.68 6.99
C SER A 229 22.56 0.33 6.73
N HIS A 230 23.02 -0.85 7.17
CA HIS A 230 24.36 -1.34 6.86
C HIS A 230 24.49 -1.73 5.39
N LEU A 231 23.42 -2.27 4.78
CA LEU A 231 23.35 -2.52 3.34
C LEU A 231 23.42 -1.21 2.54
N VAL A 232 22.72 -0.15 2.98
CA VAL A 232 22.81 1.19 2.37
C VAL A 232 24.26 1.68 2.43
N ASP A 233 24.91 1.63 3.60
CA ASP A 233 26.31 2.06 3.73
C ASP A 233 27.21 1.35 2.72
N ARG A 234 27.11 0.03 2.65
CA ARG A 234 27.95 -0.80 1.78
C ARG A 234 27.70 -0.56 0.29
N LEU A 235 26.45 -0.32 -0.11
CA LEU A 235 26.12 -0.02 -1.51
C LEU A 235 26.51 1.40 -1.90
N MET A 236 26.42 2.36 -0.99
CA MET A 236 26.81 3.76 -1.22
C MET A 236 28.33 3.95 -1.36
N GLU A 237 29.15 3.04 -0.83
CA GLU A 237 30.60 3.01 -1.05
C GLU A 237 30.99 2.82 -2.52
N ASN A 238 30.12 2.18 -3.32
CA ASN A 238 30.34 2.07 -4.76
C ASN A 238 29.80 3.31 -5.46
N GLU A 239 30.69 4.10 -6.05
CA GLU A 239 30.35 5.37 -6.69
C GLU A 239 29.40 5.26 -7.88
N LYS A 240 29.23 4.05 -8.42
CA LYS A 240 28.31 3.76 -9.52
C LYS A 240 26.91 3.42 -9.05
N ASN A 241 26.64 3.39 -7.75
CA ASN A 241 25.31 3.08 -7.23
C ASN A 241 24.55 4.37 -6.92
N GLU A 242 23.27 4.38 -7.31
CA GLU A 242 22.26 5.31 -6.85
C GLU A 242 21.30 4.53 -5.95
N VAL A 243 21.21 4.91 -4.68
CA VAL A 243 20.45 4.16 -3.67
C VAL A 243 19.20 4.93 -3.28
N ILE A 244 18.05 4.28 -3.47
CA ILE A 244 16.74 4.76 -3.05
C ILE A 244 16.30 3.91 -1.86
N VAL A 245 15.98 4.53 -0.73
CA VAL A 245 15.43 3.85 0.44
C VAL A 245 13.94 4.14 0.57
N ALA A 246 13.13 3.09 0.72
CA ALA A 246 11.72 3.19 1.05
C ALA A 246 11.46 2.62 2.46
N ASP A 247 11.06 3.46 3.41
CA ASP A 247 10.82 3.05 4.80
C ASP A 247 9.67 3.85 5.44
N ASN A 248 8.80 3.21 6.21
CA ASN A 248 7.72 3.88 6.93
C ASN A 248 8.10 4.27 8.37
N TYR A 249 9.30 3.89 8.81
CA TYR A 249 9.84 4.06 10.17
C TYR A 249 9.02 3.38 11.26
N PHE A 250 8.34 2.27 10.95
CA PHE A 250 7.62 1.51 11.98
C PHE A 250 8.57 0.96 13.05
N THR A 251 9.70 0.39 12.64
CA THR A 251 10.80 -0.04 13.53
C THR A 251 12.16 0.53 13.13
N GLY A 252 12.28 1.14 11.94
CA GLY A 252 13.49 1.81 11.48
C GLY A 252 13.64 3.21 12.06
N SER A 253 14.86 3.77 11.97
CA SER A 253 15.13 5.15 12.37
C SER A 253 15.80 5.92 11.24
N LYS A 254 15.37 7.16 11.03
CA LYS A 254 16.00 8.08 10.07
C LYS A 254 17.47 8.36 10.42
N ASP A 255 17.83 8.31 11.72
CA ASP A 255 19.19 8.55 12.17
C ASP A 255 20.19 7.51 11.65
N ASN A 256 19.72 6.28 11.40
CA ASN A 256 20.54 5.22 10.81
C ASN A 256 21.05 5.58 9.39
N LEU A 257 20.41 6.54 8.72
CA LEU A 257 20.73 6.98 7.36
C LEU A 257 21.31 8.40 7.32
N LYS A 258 21.51 9.04 8.47
CA LYS A 258 21.90 10.46 8.58
C LYS A 258 23.14 10.80 7.76
N LYS A 259 24.10 9.87 7.66
CA LYS A 259 25.34 10.00 6.88
C LYS A 259 25.09 10.33 5.40
N TRP A 260 24.01 9.82 4.81
CA TRP A 260 23.75 9.90 3.37
C TRP A 260 22.72 10.95 2.97
N ILE A 261 22.02 11.55 3.94
CA ILE A 261 21.01 12.57 3.66
C ILE A 261 21.68 13.78 3.00
N GLY A 262 21.21 14.13 1.80
CA GLY A 262 21.75 15.23 0.98
C GLY A 262 22.83 14.79 -0.01
N HIS A 263 23.27 13.53 0.02
CA HIS A 263 24.19 13.00 -0.98
C HIS A 263 23.48 12.89 -2.35
N PRO A 264 24.08 13.31 -3.48
CA PRO A 264 23.41 13.40 -4.78
C PRO A 264 22.93 12.05 -5.35
N ARG A 265 23.54 10.94 -4.90
CA ARG A 265 23.18 9.56 -5.28
C ARG A 265 22.28 8.85 -4.27
N PHE A 266 21.75 9.55 -3.27
CA PHE A 266 20.93 8.96 -2.23
C PHE A 266 19.57 9.63 -2.16
N GLU A 267 18.51 8.82 -2.21
CA GLU A 267 17.14 9.27 -2.03
C GLU A 267 16.46 8.50 -0.90
N LEU A 268 15.68 9.22 -0.08
CA LEU A 268 14.93 8.65 1.03
C LEU A 268 13.45 8.97 0.87
N ILE A 269 12.65 7.93 0.66
CA ILE A 269 11.21 8.00 0.48
C ILE A 269 10.54 7.43 1.73
N ARG A 270 9.79 8.27 2.45
CA ARG A 270 8.94 7.80 3.53
C ARG A 270 7.72 7.09 2.94
N HIS A 271 7.76 5.76 2.86
CA HIS A 271 6.77 4.96 2.13
C HIS A 271 6.48 3.64 2.83
N ASP A 272 5.20 3.24 2.84
CA ASP A 272 4.78 1.93 3.31
C ASP A 272 4.62 0.98 2.12
N VAL A 273 5.32 -0.15 2.13
CA VAL A 273 5.30 -1.11 1.01
C VAL A 273 3.92 -1.70 0.74
N THR A 274 2.97 -1.61 1.69
CA THR A 274 1.57 -2.02 1.40
C THR A 274 0.90 -1.12 0.38
N GLU A 275 1.45 0.07 0.15
CA GLU A 275 1.02 0.98 -0.92
C GLU A 275 1.89 0.80 -2.17
N PRO A 276 1.33 0.93 -3.39
CA PRO A 276 2.10 0.88 -4.62
C PRO A 276 3.20 1.95 -4.68
N LEU A 277 4.39 1.55 -5.14
CA LEU A 277 5.53 2.44 -5.36
C LEU A 277 5.92 2.45 -6.84
N LEU A 278 6.09 3.63 -7.42
CA LEU A 278 6.45 3.81 -8.83
C LEU A 278 7.81 4.50 -8.92
N VAL A 279 8.88 3.72 -9.00
CA VAL A 279 10.26 4.19 -9.22
C VAL A 279 10.93 3.36 -10.31
N GLU A 280 11.94 3.91 -10.97
CA GLU A 280 12.72 3.20 -12.01
C GLU A 280 14.04 2.72 -11.41
N VAL A 281 14.19 1.41 -11.25
CA VAL A 281 15.33 0.78 -10.57
C VAL A 281 15.76 -0.50 -11.29
N ASP A 282 17.02 -0.88 -11.07
CA ASP A 282 17.64 -2.06 -11.68
C ASP A 282 17.68 -3.25 -10.70
N GLN A 283 17.81 -2.98 -9.40
CA GLN A 283 17.78 -3.97 -8.33
C GLN A 283 16.85 -3.55 -7.18
N ILE A 284 16.20 -4.52 -6.54
CA ILE A 284 15.36 -4.33 -5.36
C ILE A 284 15.81 -5.26 -4.24
N TYR A 285 16.27 -4.70 -3.13
CA TYR A 285 16.46 -5.43 -1.88
C TYR A 285 15.22 -5.25 -0.99
N HIS A 286 14.43 -6.31 -0.87
CA HIS A 286 13.18 -6.31 -0.12
C HIS A 286 13.39 -6.73 1.34
N LEU A 287 13.62 -5.76 2.23
CA LEU A 287 13.85 -5.96 3.68
C LEU A 287 12.70 -5.48 4.57
N ALA A 288 11.69 -4.79 4.00
CA ALA A 288 10.59 -4.23 4.78
C ALA A 288 9.72 -5.31 5.44
N CYS A 289 9.95 -5.56 6.74
CA CYS A 289 9.11 -6.38 7.59
C CYS A 289 9.54 -6.18 9.07
N PRO A 290 8.62 -6.06 10.04
CA PRO A 290 8.99 -6.09 11.45
C PRO A 290 9.66 -7.43 11.81
N ALA A 291 10.87 -7.39 12.38
CA ALA A 291 11.70 -8.60 12.54
C ALA A 291 11.73 -9.17 13.97
N SER A 292 11.53 -8.36 15.01
CA SER A 292 11.55 -8.85 16.39
C SER A 292 10.19 -9.39 16.84
N PRO A 293 10.16 -10.45 17.68
CA PRO A 293 8.94 -10.99 18.25
C PRO A 293 8.05 -9.99 18.97
N ILE A 294 8.63 -8.97 19.59
CA ILE A 294 7.87 -7.92 20.27
C ILE A 294 7.07 -7.12 19.22
N PHE A 295 7.72 -6.68 18.14
CA PHE A 295 7.11 -5.79 17.17
C PHE A 295 6.18 -6.51 16.18
N TYR A 296 6.51 -7.72 15.72
CA TYR A 296 5.63 -8.41 14.78
C TYR A 296 4.37 -8.96 15.45
N LYS A 297 4.43 -9.30 16.76
CA LYS A 297 3.25 -9.71 17.55
C LYS A 297 2.40 -8.53 18.00
N TYR A 298 2.99 -7.34 18.12
CA TYR A 298 2.25 -6.14 18.49
C TYR A 298 1.11 -5.81 17.50
N ASN A 299 1.35 -6.00 16.20
CA ASN A 299 0.34 -5.80 15.17
C ASN A 299 0.40 -6.91 14.11
N PRO A 300 -0.17 -8.10 14.40
CA PRO A 300 -0.04 -9.28 13.53
C PRO A 300 -0.72 -9.06 12.17
N VAL A 301 -1.81 -8.29 12.14
CA VAL A 301 -2.52 -7.93 10.89
C VAL A 301 -1.65 -7.05 10.01
N LYS A 302 -0.93 -6.08 10.57
CA LYS A 302 0.01 -5.26 9.79
C LYS A 302 1.20 -6.09 9.31
N THR A 303 1.76 -6.96 10.16
CA THR A 303 2.86 -7.87 9.81
C THR A 303 2.51 -8.72 8.59
N ILE A 304 1.35 -9.39 8.60
CA ILE A 304 0.96 -10.25 7.47
C ILE A 304 0.67 -9.42 6.21
N LYS A 305 0.03 -8.24 6.33
CA LYS A 305 -0.18 -7.32 5.19
C LYS A 305 1.14 -6.86 4.58
N THR A 306 2.12 -6.52 5.40
CA THR A 306 3.45 -6.11 4.93
C THR A 306 4.15 -7.24 4.18
N ASN A 307 4.10 -8.47 4.69
CA ASN A 307 4.69 -9.62 3.97
C ASN A 307 3.94 -9.97 2.68
N VAL A 308 2.61 -9.94 2.66
CA VAL A 308 1.82 -10.35 1.48
C VAL A 308 1.69 -9.21 0.47
N ILE A 309 1.02 -8.14 0.86
CA ILE A 309 0.72 -7.00 -0.03
C ILE A 309 2.01 -6.26 -0.38
N GLY A 310 2.93 -6.11 0.59
CA GLY A 310 4.23 -5.48 0.35
C GLY A 310 5.06 -6.23 -0.68
N THR A 311 5.15 -7.56 -0.56
CA THR A 311 5.87 -8.38 -1.55
C THR A 311 5.18 -8.36 -2.91
N LEU A 312 3.84 -8.43 -2.97
CA LEU A 312 3.09 -8.29 -4.23
C LEU A 312 3.38 -6.95 -4.94
N ASN A 313 3.39 -5.84 -4.20
CA ASN A 313 3.70 -4.53 -4.77
C ASN A 313 5.13 -4.45 -5.29
N MET A 314 6.10 -4.99 -4.55
CA MET A 314 7.51 -4.97 -4.97
C MET A 314 7.77 -5.91 -6.15
N LEU A 315 7.10 -7.05 -6.22
CA LEU A 315 7.12 -7.94 -7.39
C LEU A 315 6.45 -7.30 -8.60
N GLY A 316 5.33 -6.59 -8.40
CA GLY A 316 4.68 -5.79 -9.44
C GLY A 316 5.58 -4.67 -9.98
N LEU A 317 6.32 -4.01 -9.09
CA LEU A 317 7.36 -3.04 -9.46
C LEU A 317 8.48 -3.70 -10.26
N ALA A 318 9.05 -4.80 -9.76
CA ALA A 318 10.11 -5.56 -10.43
C ALA A 318 9.70 -5.98 -11.85
N LYS A 319 8.46 -6.48 -12.00
CA LYS A 319 7.86 -6.84 -13.28
C LYS A 319 7.81 -5.65 -14.25
N ARG A 320 7.37 -4.49 -13.76
CA ARG A 320 7.15 -3.30 -14.60
C ARG A 320 8.45 -2.77 -15.19
N VAL A 321 9.51 -2.73 -14.38
CA VAL A 321 10.80 -2.10 -14.75
C VAL A 321 11.88 -3.10 -15.16
N GLY A 322 11.61 -4.40 -15.06
CA GLY A 322 12.60 -5.45 -15.33
C GLY A 322 13.74 -5.46 -14.31
N ALA A 323 13.44 -5.21 -13.04
CA ALA A 323 14.42 -5.25 -11.96
C ALA A 323 14.61 -6.67 -11.42
N ARG A 324 15.85 -6.97 -11.01
CA ARG A 324 16.15 -8.15 -10.18
C ARG A 324 15.72 -7.87 -8.74
N ILE A 325 15.06 -8.82 -8.09
CA ILE A 325 14.54 -8.64 -6.72
C ILE A 325 15.09 -9.71 -5.77
N LEU A 326 15.61 -9.27 -4.63
CA LEU A 326 16.03 -10.11 -3.53
C LEU A 326 15.02 -9.98 -2.38
N LEU A 327 14.45 -11.11 -1.96
CA LEU A 327 13.66 -11.22 -0.74
C LEU A 327 14.57 -11.62 0.43
N THR A 328 14.52 -10.85 1.52
CA THR A 328 15.01 -11.33 2.81
C THR A 328 13.92 -12.16 3.47
N SER A 329 14.03 -13.47 3.30
CA SER A 329 13.24 -14.46 4.03
C SER A 329 13.82 -14.62 5.44
N THR A 330 13.65 -15.77 6.09
CA THR A 330 14.06 -15.99 7.48
C THR A 330 14.24 -17.48 7.77
N SER A 331 15.03 -17.83 8.77
CA SER A 331 15.08 -19.20 9.30
C SER A 331 13.78 -19.64 9.97
N GLU A 332 12.87 -18.73 10.32
CA GLU A 332 11.53 -19.07 10.86
C GLU A 332 10.67 -19.85 9.84
N VAL A 333 10.99 -19.83 8.54
CA VAL A 333 10.30 -20.68 7.54
C VAL A 333 10.49 -22.18 7.83
N TYR A 334 11.53 -22.53 8.60
CA TYR A 334 11.78 -23.89 9.10
C TYR A 334 10.99 -24.24 10.37
N GLY A 335 10.46 -23.24 11.08
CA GLY A 335 9.64 -23.41 12.29
C GLY A 335 10.40 -23.98 13.50
N ASP A 336 9.84 -25.03 14.09
CA ASP A 336 10.49 -25.89 15.09
C ASP A 336 11.03 -27.15 14.39
N PRO A 337 12.27 -27.10 13.86
CA PRO A 337 12.74 -28.05 12.88
C PRO A 337 12.93 -29.46 13.48
N LEU A 338 12.54 -30.47 12.72
CA LEU A 338 12.74 -31.89 13.05
C LEU A 338 14.10 -32.43 12.58
N ILE A 339 14.92 -31.58 11.95
CA ILE A 339 16.25 -31.91 11.44
C ILE A 339 17.29 -30.88 11.91
N HIS A 340 18.55 -31.30 11.99
CA HIS A 340 19.67 -30.44 12.40
C HIS A 340 20.98 -30.89 11.70
N PRO A 341 21.71 -30.00 11.00
CA PRO A 341 21.39 -28.60 10.69
C PRO A 341 20.22 -28.45 9.71
N GLN A 342 19.71 -27.22 9.55
CA GLN A 342 18.65 -26.90 8.60
C GLN A 342 19.24 -26.51 7.24
N ASN A 343 19.06 -27.36 6.24
CA ASN A 343 19.39 -27.07 4.84
C ASN A 343 18.18 -26.56 4.06
N GLU A 344 18.39 -25.97 2.88
CA GLU A 344 17.32 -25.28 2.13
C GLU A 344 16.29 -26.22 1.50
N SER A 345 16.57 -27.53 1.43
CA SER A 345 15.60 -28.52 0.93
C SER A 345 14.50 -28.85 1.95
N TYR A 346 14.72 -28.54 3.24
CA TYR A 346 13.75 -28.79 4.30
C TYR A 346 12.54 -27.85 4.20
N TRP A 347 11.34 -28.42 4.27
CA TRP A 347 10.07 -27.68 4.10
C TRP A 347 9.63 -26.90 5.34
N GLY A 348 10.20 -27.21 6.49
CA GLY A 348 9.83 -26.62 7.78
C GLY A 348 8.71 -27.35 8.50
N ASN A 349 8.65 -27.14 9.81
CA ASN A 349 7.59 -27.62 10.70
C ASN A 349 7.01 -26.41 11.44
N VAL A 350 6.01 -25.76 10.81
CA VAL A 350 5.45 -24.48 11.23
C VAL A 350 3.97 -24.65 11.57
N ASN A 351 3.55 -24.10 12.70
CA ASN A 351 2.13 -24.02 13.07
C ASN A 351 1.50 -22.82 12.31
N PRO A 352 0.47 -23.03 11.47
CA PRO A 352 -0.10 -21.96 10.65
C PRO A 352 -1.05 -21.02 11.40
N ILE A 353 -1.50 -21.38 12.61
CA ILE A 353 -2.46 -20.61 13.42
C ILE A 353 -1.90 -20.15 14.78
N GLY A 354 -0.61 -20.37 15.00
CA GLY A 354 0.09 -19.91 16.20
C GLY A 354 0.23 -18.39 16.26
N VAL A 355 0.58 -17.87 17.44
CA VAL A 355 0.76 -16.43 17.67
C VAL A 355 1.92 -15.82 16.87
N ARG A 356 2.82 -16.65 16.35
CA ARG A 356 3.97 -16.25 15.51
C ARG A 356 3.66 -16.33 14.00
N SER A 357 2.57 -17.00 13.62
CA SER A 357 2.28 -17.35 12.22
C SER A 357 2.11 -16.13 11.31
N CYS A 358 1.72 -14.97 11.84
CA CYS A 358 1.67 -13.72 11.07
C CYS A 358 3.01 -13.34 10.43
N TYR A 359 4.13 -13.71 11.07
CA TYR A 359 5.48 -13.53 10.54
C TYR A 359 5.93 -14.79 9.77
N ASP A 360 5.80 -15.97 10.38
CA ASP A 360 6.32 -17.22 9.83
C ASP A 360 5.63 -17.59 8.49
N GLU A 361 4.30 -17.64 8.48
CA GLU A 361 3.53 -17.89 7.25
C GLU A 361 3.63 -16.71 6.28
N GLY A 362 3.74 -15.48 6.80
CA GLY A 362 3.98 -14.29 5.98
C GLY A 362 5.26 -14.41 5.14
N LYS A 363 6.35 -14.87 5.75
CA LYS A 363 7.63 -15.07 5.04
C LYS A 363 7.58 -16.29 4.11
N ARG A 364 6.88 -17.36 4.50
CA ARG A 364 6.68 -18.55 3.64
C ARG A 364 5.91 -18.19 2.37
N VAL A 365 4.77 -17.50 2.50
CA VAL A 365 3.98 -17.07 1.33
C VAL A 365 4.74 -16.05 0.48
N ALA A 366 5.58 -15.19 1.08
CA ALA A 366 6.45 -14.30 0.31
C ALA A 366 7.43 -15.08 -0.58
N GLU A 367 8.03 -16.19 -0.10
CA GLU A 367 8.84 -17.07 -0.96
C GLU A 367 8.02 -17.69 -2.10
N THR A 368 6.78 -18.12 -1.82
CA THR A 368 5.86 -18.63 -2.83
C THR A 368 5.60 -17.60 -3.93
N LEU A 369 5.28 -16.36 -3.53
CA LEU A 369 5.02 -15.25 -4.46
C LEU A 369 6.24 -14.94 -5.35
N MET A 370 7.45 -14.95 -4.80
CA MET A 370 8.68 -14.75 -5.59
C MET A 370 8.77 -15.81 -6.70
N PHE A 371 8.57 -17.07 -6.36
CA PHE A 371 8.64 -18.18 -7.33
C PHE A 371 7.50 -18.18 -8.35
N ASP A 372 6.27 -17.80 -7.96
CA ASP A 372 5.14 -17.69 -8.88
C ASP A 372 5.40 -16.60 -9.93
N TYR A 373 5.88 -15.43 -9.50
CA TYR A 373 6.26 -14.36 -10.41
C TYR A 373 7.45 -14.74 -11.30
N HIS A 374 8.41 -15.50 -10.79
CA HIS A 374 9.51 -16.02 -11.60
C HIS A 374 9.00 -16.98 -12.68
N ARG A 375 8.19 -17.99 -12.32
CA ARG A 375 7.64 -18.98 -13.26
C ARG A 375 6.72 -18.35 -14.31
N GLN A 376 5.86 -17.42 -13.90
CA GLN A 376 4.83 -16.85 -14.76
C GLN A 376 5.34 -15.67 -15.61
N HIS A 377 6.29 -14.89 -15.10
CA HIS A 377 6.72 -13.64 -15.72
C HIS A 377 8.23 -13.54 -15.98
N GLY A 378 9.02 -14.55 -15.62
CA GLY A 378 10.46 -14.57 -15.87
C GLY A 378 11.26 -13.56 -15.05
N ILE A 379 10.71 -13.06 -13.94
CA ILE A 379 11.40 -12.07 -13.08
C ILE A 379 12.60 -12.73 -12.43
N GLU A 380 13.75 -12.06 -12.45
CA GLU A 380 14.94 -12.54 -11.75
C GLU A 380 14.77 -12.36 -10.24
N ILE A 381 14.72 -13.47 -9.52
CA ILE A 381 14.50 -13.51 -8.07
C ILE A 381 15.72 -14.04 -7.33
N ARG A 382 15.92 -13.58 -6.10
CA ARG A 382 16.88 -14.10 -5.13
C ARG A 382 16.19 -14.22 -3.76
N ILE A 383 16.47 -15.28 -3.02
CA ILE A 383 15.84 -15.51 -1.71
C ILE A 383 16.94 -15.81 -0.68
N ALA A 384 17.14 -14.89 0.27
CA ALA A 384 18.03 -15.08 1.40
C ALA A 384 17.24 -15.57 2.62
N ARG A 385 17.45 -16.81 3.06
CA ARG A 385 16.93 -17.29 4.35
C ARG A 385 17.93 -16.91 5.44
N ILE A 386 17.71 -15.73 6.02
CA ILE A 386 18.63 -15.17 7.01
C ILE A 386 18.44 -15.83 8.38
N PHE A 387 19.55 -16.09 9.06
CA PHE A 387 19.56 -16.55 10.46
C PHE A 387 19.81 -15.37 11.41
N ASN A 388 19.75 -15.63 12.72
CA ASN A 388 19.87 -14.59 13.74
C ASN A 388 21.12 -13.74 13.50
N THR A 389 20.89 -12.44 13.34
CA THR A 389 21.92 -11.45 13.03
C THR A 389 22.00 -10.43 14.15
N TYR A 390 23.21 -9.98 14.49
CA TYR A 390 23.48 -9.00 15.54
C TYR A 390 24.53 -7.98 15.09
N GLY A 391 24.58 -6.83 15.77
CA GLY A 391 25.54 -5.75 15.47
C GLY A 391 24.99 -4.34 15.79
N PRO A 392 25.78 -3.30 15.48
CA PRO A 392 25.40 -1.90 15.67
C PRO A 392 24.08 -1.53 15.00
N ARG A 393 23.35 -0.53 15.53
CA ARG A 393 22.02 -0.06 15.08
C ARG A 393 20.86 -1.04 15.28
N MET A 394 21.12 -2.23 15.81
CA MET A 394 20.05 -3.08 16.33
C MET A 394 19.30 -2.33 17.44
N ASN A 395 17.98 -2.51 17.53
CA ASN A 395 17.20 -1.85 18.58
C ASN A 395 17.66 -2.38 19.95
N ILE A 396 17.84 -1.48 20.92
CA ILE A 396 18.34 -1.82 22.26
C ILE A 396 17.34 -2.70 22.99
N ASP A 397 16.05 -2.37 22.87
CA ASP A 397 14.94 -3.12 23.45
C ASP A 397 14.28 -4.03 22.39
N ASP A 398 15.08 -4.57 21.47
CA ASP A 398 14.61 -5.47 20.42
C ASP A 398 14.02 -6.78 20.97
N GLY A 399 14.39 -7.18 22.20
CA GLY A 399 13.84 -8.37 22.86
C GLY A 399 14.54 -9.67 22.48
N ARG A 400 15.45 -9.67 21.49
CA ARG A 400 16.33 -10.82 21.21
C ARG A 400 17.45 -10.91 22.25
N VAL A 401 17.98 -12.11 22.44
CA VAL A 401 18.91 -12.43 23.54
C VAL A 401 20.19 -11.59 23.55
N VAL A 402 20.82 -11.37 22.39
CA VAL A 402 22.08 -10.61 22.30
C VAL A 402 21.89 -9.14 22.70
N SER A 403 20.84 -8.48 22.18
CA SER A 403 20.54 -7.09 22.56
C SER A 403 20.18 -6.97 24.03
N ASN A 404 19.38 -7.90 24.56
CA ASN A 404 18.95 -7.87 25.96
C ASN A 404 20.15 -8.04 26.90
N PHE A 405 21.06 -8.99 26.63
CA PHE A 405 22.24 -9.19 27.49
C PHE A 405 23.18 -8.00 27.46
N ILE A 406 23.44 -7.41 26.29
CA ILE A 406 24.27 -6.20 26.19
C ILE A 406 23.59 -5.04 26.93
N ALA A 407 22.28 -4.83 26.76
CA ALA A 407 21.54 -3.78 27.44
C ALA A 407 21.54 -3.97 28.97
N GLN A 408 21.29 -5.18 29.45
CA GLN A 408 21.37 -5.54 30.88
C GLN A 408 22.77 -5.28 31.44
N ALA A 409 23.82 -5.74 30.74
CA ALA A 409 25.21 -5.52 31.16
C ALA A 409 25.56 -4.02 31.24
N ILE A 410 25.15 -3.21 30.26
CA ILE A 410 25.37 -1.75 30.27
C ILE A 410 24.61 -1.06 31.41
N ARG A 411 23.38 -1.52 31.70
CA ARG A 411 22.52 -1.00 32.80
C ARG A 411 22.91 -1.52 34.18
N ASN A 412 23.91 -2.40 34.29
CA ASN A 412 24.28 -3.14 35.50
C ASN A 412 23.12 -3.99 36.08
N GLU A 413 22.26 -4.49 35.21
CA GLU A 413 21.17 -5.41 35.55
C GLU A 413 21.63 -6.87 35.36
N PRO A 414 21.13 -7.84 36.16
CA PRO A 414 21.49 -9.25 35.97
C PRO A 414 21.15 -9.78 34.57
N LEU A 415 22.03 -10.62 34.03
CA LEU A 415 21.79 -11.33 32.76
C LEU A 415 20.79 -12.47 32.98
N THR A 416 19.64 -12.41 32.31
CA THR A 416 18.53 -13.37 32.51
C THR A 416 18.62 -14.55 31.53
N VAL A 417 19.10 -15.70 31.99
CA VAL A 417 19.21 -16.93 31.17
C VAL A 417 18.04 -17.86 31.49
N GLN A 418 17.29 -18.27 30.48
CA GLN A 418 16.21 -19.25 30.65
C GLN A 418 16.78 -20.64 30.96
N ALA A 419 16.31 -21.28 32.03
CA ALA A 419 16.72 -22.62 32.43
C ALA A 419 16.40 -23.67 31.34
N PRO A 420 17.28 -24.64 31.07
CA PRO A 420 18.56 -24.90 31.71
C PRO A 420 19.76 -24.12 31.12
N GLY A 421 19.57 -23.26 30.13
CA GLY A 421 20.65 -22.49 29.48
C GLY A 421 21.41 -23.25 28.38
N THR A 422 21.05 -24.51 28.12
CA THR A 422 21.69 -25.40 27.13
C THR A 422 21.15 -25.25 25.71
N GLN A 423 20.09 -24.46 25.52
CA GLN A 423 19.54 -24.16 24.21
C GLN A 423 20.56 -23.39 23.36
N THR A 424 20.73 -23.80 22.11
CA THR A 424 21.76 -23.25 21.21
C THR A 424 21.17 -22.27 20.22
N ARG A 425 21.98 -21.27 19.85
CA ARG A 425 21.70 -20.34 18.75
C ARG A 425 22.98 -20.05 17.96
N SER A 426 22.80 -19.87 16.66
CA SER A 426 23.79 -19.28 15.76
C SER A 426 23.66 -17.76 15.70
N PHE A 427 24.77 -17.02 15.68
CA PHE A 427 24.77 -15.56 15.53
C PHE A 427 25.68 -15.10 14.39
N CYS A 428 25.09 -14.48 13.37
CA CYS A 428 25.79 -13.87 12.25
C CYS A 428 26.02 -12.38 12.52
N TYR A 429 27.24 -11.89 12.30
CA TYR A 429 27.50 -10.45 12.43
C TYR A 429 26.97 -9.70 11.21
N VAL A 430 26.47 -8.48 11.41
CA VAL A 430 25.73 -7.73 10.37
C VAL A 430 26.54 -7.46 9.11
N SER A 431 27.85 -7.24 9.19
CA SER A 431 28.67 -7.02 7.98
C SER A 431 28.79 -8.28 7.13
N ASP A 432 28.91 -9.45 7.76
CA ASP A 432 28.93 -10.73 7.05
C ASP A 432 27.58 -11.00 6.39
N MET A 433 26.48 -10.69 7.10
CA MET A 433 25.12 -10.77 6.54
C MET A 433 24.97 -9.90 5.29
N VAL A 434 25.39 -8.62 5.36
CA VAL A 434 25.32 -7.69 4.23
C VAL A 434 26.17 -8.17 3.05
N ASP A 435 27.38 -8.68 3.28
CA ASP A 435 28.22 -9.27 2.23
C ASP A 435 27.52 -10.45 1.54
N GLY A 436 26.86 -11.31 2.32
CA GLY A 436 26.08 -12.44 1.81
C GLY A 436 24.89 -12.00 0.95
N LEU A 437 24.17 -10.95 1.37
CA LEU A 437 23.05 -10.40 0.59
C LEU A 437 23.50 -9.82 -0.74
N ILE A 438 24.61 -9.08 -0.76
CA ILE A 438 25.16 -8.48 -1.99
C ILE A 438 25.63 -9.58 -2.95
N ARG A 439 26.39 -10.57 -2.46
CA ARG A 439 26.84 -11.70 -3.30
C ARG A 439 25.67 -12.50 -3.87
N LEU A 440 24.62 -12.71 -3.08
CA LEU A 440 23.43 -13.40 -3.53
C LEU A 440 22.70 -12.60 -4.63
N MET A 441 22.61 -11.27 -4.50
CA MET A 441 22.02 -10.42 -5.53
C MET A 441 22.78 -10.52 -6.85
N GLU A 442 24.11 -10.49 -6.80
CA GLU A 442 24.96 -10.54 -7.99
C GLU A 442 25.08 -11.94 -8.60
N GLY A 443 24.90 -13.00 -7.81
CA GLY A 443 24.93 -14.39 -8.28
C GLY A 443 23.74 -14.76 -9.18
N GLU A 444 23.79 -15.95 -9.79
CA GLU A 444 22.78 -16.42 -10.77
C GLU A 444 21.71 -17.36 -10.19
N ASN A 445 21.92 -17.86 -8.96
CA ASN A 445 21.02 -18.85 -8.37
C ASN A 445 19.65 -18.25 -7.99
N THR A 446 18.57 -18.84 -8.50
CA THR A 446 17.19 -18.43 -8.21
C THR A 446 16.62 -19.07 -6.94
N GLY A 447 17.20 -20.18 -6.48
CA GLY A 447 16.77 -20.90 -5.28
C GLY A 447 17.06 -20.18 -3.96
N PRO A 448 16.39 -20.56 -2.85
CA PRO A 448 16.74 -20.07 -1.53
C PRO A 448 18.17 -20.44 -1.14
N ILE A 449 18.87 -19.52 -0.48
CA ILE A 449 20.19 -19.74 0.13
C ILE A 449 20.14 -19.32 1.60
N ASN A 450 20.61 -20.20 2.48
CA ASN A 450 20.81 -19.89 3.88
C ASN A 450 21.99 -18.91 4.05
N ILE A 451 21.75 -17.78 4.70
CA ILE A 451 22.80 -16.83 5.08
C ILE A 451 22.82 -16.76 6.60
N GLY A 452 23.93 -17.16 7.21
CA GLY A 452 24.04 -17.28 8.66
C GLY A 452 25.40 -17.78 9.11
N ASN A 453 25.58 -17.92 10.42
CA ASN A 453 26.80 -18.47 10.99
C ASN A 453 26.56 -19.90 11.51
N PRO A 454 27.29 -20.93 11.06
CA PRO A 454 27.10 -22.29 11.57
C PRO A 454 27.67 -22.48 12.99
N GLY A 455 28.41 -21.51 13.52
CA GLY A 455 28.88 -21.52 14.91
C GLY A 455 27.71 -21.37 15.90
N GLU A 456 27.48 -22.41 16.70
CA GLU A 456 26.46 -22.43 17.74
C GLU A 456 27.05 -22.07 19.10
N PHE A 457 26.25 -21.37 19.89
CA PHE A 457 26.54 -21.04 21.27
C PHE A 457 25.34 -21.38 22.13
N THR A 458 25.58 -21.98 23.29
CA THR A 458 24.57 -22.10 24.34
C THR A 458 24.26 -20.72 24.94
N MET A 459 23.09 -20.58 25.55
CA MET A 459 22.72 -19.29 26.18
C MET A 459 23.61 -18.97 27.37
N ILE A 460 24.12 -19.99 28.07
CA ILE A 460 25.09 -19.79 29.15
C ILE A 460 26.44 -19.30 28.62
N GLU A 461 26.99 -19.90 27.55
CA GLU A 461 28.24 -19.44 26.93
C GLU A 461 28.12 -18.01 26.41
N LEU A 462 26.96 -17.65 25.84
CA LEU A 462 26.69 -16.27 25.41
C LEU A 462 26.68 -15.31 26.60
N ALA A 463 25.98 -15.67 27.69
CA ALA A 463 25.91 -14.83 28.89
C ALA A 463 27.27 -14.64 29.56
N GLU A 464 28.07 -15.71 29.66
CA GLU A 464 29.44 -15.67 30.17
C GLU A 464 30.34 -14.79 29.29
N THR A 465 30.23 -14.92 27.96
CA THR A 465 30.99 -14.09 27.02
C THR A 465 30.62 -12.61 27.15
N VAL A 466 29.32 -12.29 27.29
CA VAL A 466 28.87 -10.90 27.50
C VAL A 466 29.38 -10.36 28.84
N LYS A 467 29.28 -11.15 29.91
CA LYS A 467 29.81 -10.79 31.22
C LYS A 467 31.31 -10.50 31.15
N GLU A 468 32.09 -11.37 30.52
CA GLU A 468 33.54 -11.21 30.38
C GLU A 468 33.90 -9.94 29.60
N LEU A 469 33.24 -9.68 28.47
CA LEU A 469 33.63 -8.62 27.54
C LEU A 469 33.06 -7.24 27.88
N ILE A 470 31.91 -7.17 28.56
CA ILE A 470 31.14 -5.92 28.72
C ILE A 470 31.08 -5.46 30.17
N ASN A 471 30.78 -6.38 31.10
CA ASN A 471 30.66 -6.03 32.52
C ASN A 471 30.91 -7.25 33.43
N PRO A 472 32.16 -7.44 33.91
CA PRO A 472 32.52 -8.58 34.76
C PRO A 472 31.77 -8.65 36.10
N GLU A 473 31.21 -7.53 36.56
CA GLU A 473 30.47 -7.43 37.83
C GLU A 473 29.02 -7.94 37.71
N VAL A 474 28.51 -8.11 36.50
CA VAL A 474 27.12 -8.53 36.29
C VAL A 474 26.91 -9.97 36.76
N LYS A 475 25.77 -10.21 37.42
CA LYS A 475 25.35 -11.56 37.82
C LYS A 475 24.54 -12.20 36.70
N ILE A 476 24.69 -13.52 36.54
CA ILE A 476 23.83 -14.31 35.67
C ILE A 476 22.76 -14.95 36.56
N ILE A 477 21.49 -14.77 36.22
CA ILE A 477 20.36 -15.36 36.93
C ILE A 477 19.57 -16.27 36.01
N SER A 478 19.05 -17.36 36.58
CA SER A 478 18.22 -18.30 35.84
C SER A 478 16.74 -17.97 36.02
N VAL A 479 15.99 -17.96 34.92
CA VAL A 479 14.54 -17.72 34.89
C VAL A 479 13.82 -18.92 34.24
N GLU A 480 12.52 -19.05 34.50
CA GLU A 480 11.71 -20.12 33.88
C GLU A 480 11.70 -20.01 32.35
N ASN A 481 11.66 -21.15 31.68
CA ASN A 481 11.67 -21.23 30.23
C ASN A 481 10.29 -20.90 29.63
N THR A 482 10.25 -20.13 28.55
CA THR A 482 9.01 -19.90 27.79
C THR A 482 8.70 -21.11 26.89
N PRO A 483 7.46 -21.64 26.88
CA PRO A 483 7.11 -22.88 26.17
C PRO A 483 7.36 -22.90 24.65
N ASP A 484 7.34 -21.72 24.00
CA ASP A 484 7.29 -21.60 22.54
C ASP A 484 8.62 -21.14 21.88
N ASP A 485 9.75 -21.14 22.60
CA ASP A 485 11.04 -20.79 21.99
C ASP A 485 11.71 -22.04 21.38
N PRO A 486 12.03 -22.04 20.07
CA PRO A 486 12.62 -23.19 19.38
C PRO A 486 13.88 -23.70 20.07
N ARG A 487 14.08 -25.01 20.16
CA ARG A 487 15.18 -25.53 20.99
C ARG A 487 16.55 -25.37 20.35
N GLN A 488 16.66 -25.55 19.03
CA GLN A 488 17.93 -25.53 18.30
C GLN A 488 17.75 -24.96 16.89
N ARG A 489 18.69 -24.11 16.45
CA ARG A 489 18.75 -23.60 15.08
C ARG A 489 20.20 -23.43 14.65
N LYS A 490 20.55 -24.08 13.54
CA LYS A 490 21.88 -24.05 12.93
C LYS A 490 21.73 -24.05 11.41
N PRO A 491 22.22 -23.02 10.72
CA PRO A 491 22.22 -22.99 9.27
C PRO A 491 23.20 -24.02 8.72
N ASP A 492 22.77 -24.84 7.76
CA ASP A 492 23.69 -25.39 6.78
C ASP A 492 23.98 -24.32 5.73
N ILE A 493 25.24 -23.90 5.61
CA ILE A 493 25.69 -22.84 4.69
C ILE A 493 26.48 -23.39 3.50
N THR A 494 26.43 -24.69 3.24
CA THR A 494 27.19 -25.33 2.15
C THR A 494 26.91 -24.66 0.80
N LYS A 495 25.64 -24.37 0.48
CA LYS A 495 25.27 -23.66 -0.76
C LYS A 495 25.82 -22.24 -0.83
N ALA A 496 25.86 -21.51 0.29
CA ALA A 496 26.41 -20.17 0.30
C ALA A 496 27.93 -20.19 0.04
N LYS A 497 28.64 -21.19 0.56
CA LYS A 497 30.07 -21.40 0.27
C LYS A 497 30.30 -21.74 -1.19
N GLU A 498 29.58 -22.73 -1.71
CA GLU A 498 29.80 -23.24 -3.08
C GLU A 498 29.35 -22.26 -4.16
N LEU A 499 28.19 -21.63 -3.99
CA LEU A 499 27.58 -20.79 -5.04
C LEU A 499 27.97 -19.32 -4.94
N LEU A 500 28.25 -18.82 -3.73
CA LEU A 500 28.55 -17.39 -3.50
C LEU A 500 30.01 -17.14 -3.10
N GLY A 501 30.78 -18.18 -2.82
CA GLY A 501 32.10 -18.06 -2.20
C GLY A 501 32.04 -17.29 -0.88
N TRP A 502 30.93 -17.47 -0.14
CA TRP A 502 30.63 -16.70 1.07
C TRP A 502 30.69 -17.57 2.32
N GLU A 503 31.31 -17.04 3.37
CA GLU A 503 31.26 -17.57 4.72
C GLU A 503 31.45 -16.41 5.73
N PRO A 504 30.89 -16.52 6.95
CA PRO A 504 31.06 -15.49 7.98
C PRO A 504 32.50 -15.42 8.47
N LYS A 505 33.01 -14.21 8.70
CA LYS A 505 34.40 -13.96 9.09
C LYS A 505 34.53 -13.42 10.51
N ILE A 506 33.51 -12.72 11.00
CA ILE A 506 33.54 -12.05 12.30
C ILE A 506 33.07 -13.02 13.38
N LYS A 507 33.94 -13.31 14.35
CA LYS A 507 33.60 -14.15 15.50
C LYS A 507 32.70 -13.36 16.46
N LEU A 508 31.91 -14.08 17.25
CA LEU A 508 31.01 -13.48 18.25
C LEU A 508 31.76 -12.53 19.19
N ARG A 509 32.91 -12.96 19.71
CA ARG A 509 33.75 -12.17 20.62
C ARG A 509 34.26 -10.86 20.01
N ASP A 510 34.42 -10.81 18.68
CA ASP A 510 34.92 -9.61 17.97
C ASP A 510 33.78 -8.63 17.65
N GLY A 511 32.56 -9.14 17.38
CA GLY A 511 31.41 -8.31 17.05
C GLY A 511 30.68 -7.71 18.26
N LEU A 512 30.71 -8.38 19.44
CA LEU A 512 30.03 -7.91 20.65
C LEU A 512 30.52 -6.52 21.12
N PRO A 513 31.83 -6.22 21.20
CA PRO A 513 32.31 -4.90 21.60
C PRO A 513 31.87 -3.78 20.65
N LEU A 514 31.73 -4.05 19.36
CA LEU A 514 31.27 -3.05 18.38
C LEU A 514 29.79 -2.70 18.59
N MET A 515 28.97 -3.70 18.94
CA MET A 515 27.57 -3.49 19.29
C MET A 515 27.43 -2.78 20.65
N GLU A 516 28.27 -3.12 21.63
CA GLU A 516 28.34 -2.43 22.93
C GLU A 516 28.60 -0.92 22.75
N GLU A 517 29.62 -0.57 21.97
CA GLU A 517 30.01 0.83 21.74
C GLU A 517 28.87 1.65 21.14
N ASP A 518 28.20 1.10 20.13
CA ASP A 518 27.02 1.72 19.51
C ASP A 518 25.85 1.87 20.48
N PHE A 519 25.63 0.90 21.39
CA PHE A 519 24.59 1.00 22.43
C PHE A 519 24.93 2.08 23.44
N ARG A 520 26.18 2.14 23.91
CA ARG A 520 26.68 3.16 24.83
C ARG A 520 26.53 4.56 24.26
N GLN A 521 26.92 4.76 23.00
CA GLN A 521 26.80 6.03 22.31
C GLN A 521 25.33 6.50 22.24
N ARG A 522 24.41 5.59 21.90
CA ARG A 522 22.96 5.90 21.81
C ARG A 522 22.30 6.13 23.18
N LEU A 523 22.82 5.50 24.24
CA LEU A 523 22.36 5.70 25.62
C LEU A 523 23.03 6.89 26.31
N GLY A 524 24.07 7.49 25.72
CA GLY A 524 24.86 8.55 26.35
C GLY A 524 25.65 8.07 27.58
N VAL A 525 25.98 6.77 27.65
CA VAL A 525 26.71 6.17 28.77
C VAL A 525 28.17 5.96 28.37
N PRO A 526 29.15 6.60 29.03
CA PRO A 526 30.56 6.40 28.71
C PRO A 526 31.01 4.96 29.04
N ARG A 527 32.07 4.49 28.37
CA ARG A 527 32.71 3.23 28.74
C ARG A 527 33.35 3.40 30.12
N LYS A 528 33.11 2.45 31.04
CA LYS A 528 33.88 2.40 32.29
C LYS A 528 35.28 1.91 31.91
N ASN A 529 36.29 2.74 32.13
CA ASN A 529 37.70 2.41 31.90
C ASN A 529 38.14 1.23 32.76
#